data_AF-A0A537KEZ3-F1
#
_entry.id   AF-A0A537KEZ3-F1
#
_cell.length_a   1.000
_cell.length_b   1.000
_cell.length_c   1.000
_cell.angle_alpha   90.00
_cell.angle_beta   90.00
_cell.angle_gamma   90.00
#
_symmetry.space_group_name_H-M   'P 1'
#
loop_
_entity.id
_entity.type
_entity.pdbx_description
1 polymer ?
#
loop_
_entity_poly.entity_id
_entity_poly.type
_entity_poly.pdbx_seq_one_letter_code
_entity_poly.pdbx_strand_id
1 'polypeptide(L)'
;MFLKRLLRGVGITTLFLSLSSSIFAQKTVTGKVSDSKDGSPLAGVSVLAKGTGTGTQTKADGTFSLTVPANANALVISSVGYAT
;
A
#
# COMPACT_ATOMS: atom_id res chain seq x y z
N MET A 1 19.56 47.17 -7.34
CA MET A 1 18.57 46.60 -8.28
C MET A 1 18.72 45.07 -8.46
N PHE A 2 19.95 44.52 -8.44
CA PHE A 2 20.22 43.07 -8.54
C PHE A 2 19.69 42.22 -7.37
N LEU A 3 19.87 42.65 -6.12
CA LEU A 3 19.45 41.88 -4.94
C LEU A 3 17.93 41.65 -4.86
N LYS A 4 17.14 42.63 -5.33
CA LYS A 4 15.67 42.55 -5.38
C LYS A 4 15.17 41.56 -6.44
N ARG A 5 15.99 41.25 -7.47
CA ARG A 5 15.68 40.23 -8.50
C ARG A 5 16.05 38.83 -8.01
N LEU A 6 17.13 38.71 -7.23
CA LEU A 6 17.55 37.47 -6.58
C LEU A 6 16.56 37.02 -5.48
N LEU A 7 16.12 37.94 -4.61
CA LEU A 7 15.12 37.67 -3.56
C LEU A 7 13.76 37.21 -4.13
N ARG A 8 13.37 37.72 -5.31
CA ARG A 8 12.15 37.31 -6.02
C ARG A 8 12.26 35.91 -6.63
N GLY A 9 13.44 35.54 -7.14
CA GLY A 9 13.71 34.20 -7.69
C GLY A 9 13.74 33.12 -6.61
N VAL A 10 14.40 33.40 -5.48
CA VAL A 10 14.47 32.48 -4.32
C VAL A 10 13.08 32.24 -3.72
N GLY A 11 12.23 33.26 -3.66
CA GLY A 11 10.84 33.11 -3.19
C GLY A 11 10.00 32.17 -4.06
N ILE A 12 10.19 32.20 -5.38
CA ILE A 12 9.46 31.33 -6.33
C ILE A 12 9.95 29.88 -6.26
N THR A 13 11.27 29.67 -6.12
CA THR A 13 11.82 28.31 -5.99
C THR A 13 11.43 27.65 -4.68
N THR A 14 11.42 28.39 -3.57
CA THR A 14 11.02 27.86 -2.26
C THR A 14 9.51 27.55 -2.22
N LEU A 15 8.69 28.36 -2.90
CA LEU A 15 7.25 28.10 -3.05
C LEU A 15 6.99 26.83 -3.87
N PHE A 16 7.74 26.60 -4.95
CA PHE A 16 7.58 25.39 -5.79
C PHE A 16 8.02 24.10 -5.08
N LEU A 17 9.09 24.14 -4.28
CA LEU A 17 9.52 23.00 -3.47
C LEU A 17 8.53 22.65 -2.34
N SER A 18 7.77 23.64 -1.84
CA SER A 18 6.80 23.44 -0.76
C SER A 18 5.55 22.65 -1.20
N LEU A 19 5.21 22.66 -2.49
CA LEU A 19 4.09 21.89 -3.06
C LEU A 19 4.40 20.40 -3.23
N SER A 20 5.65 19.96 -3.03
CA SER A 20 6.05 18.55 -3.12
C SER A 20 5.77 17.77 -1.82
N SER A 21 5.01 18.34 -0.90
CA SER A 21 4.73 17.76 0.41
C SER A 21 3.79 16.54 0.30
N SER A 22 4.43 15.37 0.31
CA SER A 22 3.97 14.11 0.88
C SER A 22 2.69 13.49 0.30
N ILE A 23 2.86 12.77 -0.81
CA ILE A 23 1.86 11.85 -1.36
C ILE A 23 1.82 10.55 -0.51
N PHE A 24 1.35 10.59 0.73
CA PHE A 24 1.07 9.38 1.52
C PHE A 24 -0.29 8.82 1.14
N ALA A 25 -0.36 8.12 0.01
CA ALA A 25 -1.59 7.52 -0.49
C ALA A 25 -1.70 6.00 -0.17
N GLN A 26 -0.75 5.42 0.56
CA GLN A 26 -0.86 4.00 0.95
C GLN A 26 -1.91 3.82 2.04
N LYS A 27 -2.70 2.76 1.94
CA LYS A 27 -3.69 2.37 2.94
C LYS A 27 -3.32 1.02 3.52
N THR A 28 -3.58 0.80 4.80
CA THR A 28 -3.40 -0.52 5.41
C THR A 28 -4.72 -1.28 5.34
N VAL A 29 -4.69 -2.46 4.72
CA VAL A 29 -5.81 -3.40 4.66
C VAL A 29 -5.49 -4.56 5.58
N THR A 30 -6.41 -4.87 6.47
CA THR A 30 -6.33 -6.02 7.38
C THR A 30 -7.49 -6.97 7.14
N GLY A 31 -7.31 -8.23 7.50
CA GLY A 31 -8.36 -9.23 7.37
C GLY A 31 -7.94 -10.58 7.91
N LYS A 32 -8.81 -11.58 7.72
CA LYS A 32 -8.59 -12.97 8.09
C LYS A 32 -9.00 -13.88 6.95
N VAL A 33 -8.20 -14.90 6.67
CA VAL A 33 -8.51 -15.95 5.70
C VAL A 33 -8.85 -17.23 6.47
N SER A 34 -9.94 -17.88 6.06
CA SER A 34 -10.44 -19.12 6.64
C SER A 34 -10.88 -20.09 5.55
N ASP A 35 -10.85 -21.39 5.86
CA ASP A 35 -11.35 -22.43 4.98
C ASP A 35 -12.88 -22.36 4.88
N SER A 36 -13.42 -22.55 3.67
CA SER A 36 -14.85 -22.46 3.43
C SER A 36 -15.64 -23.67 3.96
N LYS A 37 -14.98 -24.81 4.18
CA LYS A 37 -15.63 -26.07 4.58
C LYS A 37 -15.89 -26.12 6.08
N ASP A 38 -14.93 -25.68 6.89
CA ASP A 38 -14.97 -25.81 8.34
C ASP A 38 -14.73 -24.49 9.10
N GLY A 39 -14.39 -23.40 8.39
CA GLY A 39 -14.13 -22.09 9.00
C GLY A 39 -12.78 -22.00 9.72
N SER A 40 -11.93 -23.03 9.62
CA SER A 40 -10.60 -23.03 10.24
C SER A 40 -9.71 -21.92 9.68
N PRO A 41 -8.84 -21.29 10.49
CA PRO A 41 -7.93 -20.26 10.01
C PRO A 41 -6.87 -20.84 9.07
N LEU A 42 -6.59 -20.15 7.97
CA LEU A 42 -5.57 -20.58 7.01
C LEU A 42 -4.30 -19.76 7.15
N ALA A 43 -3.22 -20.43 7.57
CA ALA A 43 -1.89 -19.84 7.71
C ALA A 43 -1.08 -19.97 6.41
N GLY A 44 -0.18 -19.02 6.16
CA GLY A 44 0.70 -19.05 4.98
C GLY A 44 0.00 -18.80 3.64
N VAL A 45 -1.22 -18.26 3.66
CA VAL A 45 -1.92 -17.84 2.45
C VAL A 45 -1.28 -16.55 1.94
N SER A 46 -0.96 -16.51 0.64
CA SER A 46 -0.43 -15.32 -0.01
C SER A 46 -1.54 -14.31 -0.28
N VAL A 47 -1.31 -13.06 0.14
CA VAL A 47 -2.22 -11.93 -0.08
C VAL A 47 -1.45 -10.84 -0.83
N LEU A 48 -1.77 -10.65 -2.11
CA LEU A 48 -1.06 -9.74 -3.02
C LEU A 48 -1.98 -8.60 -3.46
N ALA A 49 -1.50 -7.36 -3.44
CA ALA A 49 -2.18 -6.25 -4.09
C ALA A 49 -2.02 -6.36 -5.62
N LYS A 50 -3.12 -6.61 -6.33
CA LYS A 50 -3.14 -6.90 -7.77
C LYS A 50 -2.49 -5.77 -8.56
N GLY A 51 -1.62 -6.13 -9.50
CA GLY A 51 -0.90 -5.17 -10.35
C GLY A 51 0.26 -4.45 -9.63
N THR A 52 0.63 -4.90 -8.43
CA THR A 52 1.76 -4.37 -7.65
C THR A 52 2.67 -5.52 -7.22
N GLY A 53 3.88 -5.20 -6.75
CA GLY A 53 4.78 -6.15 -6.09
C GLY A 53 4.55 -6.28 -4.58
N THR A 54 3.52 -5.65 -4.04
CA THR A 54 3.29 -5.55 -2.59
C THR A 54 2.36 -6.67 -2.12
N GLY A 55 2.87 -7.54 -1.26
CA GLY A 55 2.11 -8.65 -0.70
C GLY A 55 2.54 -9.00 0.72
N THR A 56 1.76 -9.86 1.35
CA THR A 56 2.00 -10.40 2.69
C THR A 56 1.52 -11.84 2.76
N GLN A 57 1.78 -12.52 3.86
CA GLN A 57 1.23 -13.85 4.13
C GLN A 57 0.39 -13.84 5.41
N THR A 58 -0.64 -14.68 5.45
CA THR A 58 -1.44 -14.84 6.67
C THR A 58 -0.64 -15.51 7.78
N LYS A 59 -0.90 -15.08 9.02
CA LYS A 59 -0.34 -15.66 10.25
C LYS A 59 -1.02 -16.99 10.61
N ALA A 60 -0.55 -17.63 11.67
CA ALA A 60 -1.10 -18.89 12.19
C ALA A 60 -2.61 -18.82 12.52
N ASP A 61 -3.11 -17.64 12.91
CA ASP A 61 -4.53 -17.39 13.19
C ASP A 61 -5.35 -16.97 11.94
N GLY A 62 -4.73 -17.03 10.76
CA GLY A 62 -5.32 -16.64 9.48
C GLY A 62 -5.32 -15.13 9.22
N THR A 63 -4.84 -14.30 10.15
CA THR A 63 -4.88 -12.84 10.00
C THR A 63 -3.78 -12.31 9.08
N PHE A 64 -4.05 -11.21 8.38
CA PHE A 64 -3.06 -10.48 7.60
C PHE A 64 -3.19 -8.97 7.80
N SER A 65 -2.09 -8.27 7.50
CA SER A 65 -2.03 -6.81 7.38
C SER A 65 -1.13 -6.46 6.21
N LEU A 66 -1.65 -5.68 5.27
CA LEU A 66 -0.96 -5.30 4.04
C LEU A 66 -1.13 -3.80 3.78
N THR A 67 -0.02 -3.09 3.67
CA THR A 67 -0.03 -1.71 3.21
C THR A 67 -0.07 -1.69 1.69
N VAL A 68 -1.20 -1.27 1.11
CA VAL A 68 -1.44 -1.22 -0.33
C VAL A 68 -1.28 0.20 -0.87
N PRO A 69 -0.65 0.38 -2.04
CA PRO A 69 -0.60 1.68 -2.70
C PRO A 69 -1.99 2.06 -3.27
N ALA A 70 -2.24 3.35 -3.49
CA ALA A 70 -3.56 3.85 -3.90
C ALA A 70 -4.06 3.32 -5.26
N ASN A 71 -3.15 2.85 -6.12
CA ASN A 71 -3.47 2.27 -7.42
C ASN A 71 -3.84 0.78 -7.36
N ALA A 72 -3.79 0.16 -6.18
CA ALA A 72 -4.23 -1.22 -5.99
C ALA A 72 -5.76 -1.26 -5.79
N ASN A 73 -6.46 -1.87 -6.74
CA ASN A 73 -7.93 -1.92 -6.73
C ASN A 73 -8.49 -3.29 -6.31
N ALA A 74 -7.64 -4.30 -6.17
CA ALA A 74 -8.04 -5.65 -5.78
C ALA A 74 -6.91 -6.36 -5.04
N LEU A 75 -7.28 -7.31 -4.19
CA LEU A 75 -6.36 -8.28 -3.59
C LEU A 75 -6.50 -9.62 -4.30
N VAL A 76 -5.38 -10.28 -4.57
CA VAL A 76 -5.32 -11.68 -5.00
C VAL A 76 -4.93 -12.51 -3.78
N ILE A 77 -5.78 -13.46 -3.43
CA ILE A 77 -5.57 -14.37 -2.31
C ILE A 77 -5.35 -15.75 -2.89
N SER A 78 -4.19 -16.36 -2.63
CA SER A 78 -3.81 -17.65 -3.23
C SER A 78 -3.15 -18.56 -2.21
N SER A 79 -3.52 -19.83 -2.23
CA SER A 79 -2.92 -20.90 -1.43
C SER A 79 -2.87 -22.19 -2.23
N VAL A 80 -1.89 -23.05 -1.95
CA VAL A 80 -1.77 -24.35 -2.62
C VAL A 80 -2.99 -25.20 -2.29
N GLY A 81 -3.65 -25.75 -3.31
CA GLY A 81 -4.85 -26.58 -3.15
C GLY A 81 -6.17 -25.81 -3.08
N TYR A 82 -6.15 -24.48 -3.22
CA TYR A 82 -7.35 -23.64 -3.26
C TYR A 82 -7.55 -23.01 -4.63
N ALA A 83 -8.81 -22.79 -5.02
CA ALA A 83 -9.15 -21.97 -6.17
C ALA A 83 -8.84 -20.49 -5.89
N THR A 84 -8.53 -19.71 -6.94
CA THR A 84 -8.13 -18.29 -6.88
C THR A 84 -9.17 -17.40 -7.55
#